data_AF-A0A7U3Y5V2-F1
#
_entry.id   AF-A0A7U3Y5V2-F1
#
_cell.length_a   1.000
_cell.length_b   1.000
_cell.length_c   1.000
_cell.angle_alpha   90.00
_cell.angle_beta   90.00
_cell.angle_gamma   90.00
#
_symmetry.space_group_name_H-M   'P 1'
#
loop_
_entity.id
_entity.type
_entity.pdbx_description
1 polymer ?
#
loop_
_entity_poly.entity_id
_entity_poly.type
_entity_poly.pdbx_seq_one_letter_code
_entity_poly.pdbx_strand_id
1 'polypeptide(L)'
;MNKYLLWGCISLSSVSNAYAELPQEFGKLELKLNTRYWNDEGTAHPTLANPSPSSSEYEQSALGLELNYQSPYLWDWLGVDGSLYAVTKLFDSGKPSAQLLEVENNGKLDQNFAAFGQLYLKAKLGDKGEIKLGRQLHDSLLLKSTNNRAVPDTFSGASGQFQLNDQLQTYIAYYDRWKPRSMDSFEKLVTENDERIDYVGLLGAKYQYKNWSVNAEYLNSKDYLKKYGAIAQYKLPLHGLV
;
A
#
# COMPACT_ATOMS: atom_id res chain seq x y z
N MET A 1 21.02 -14.22 33.01
CA MET A 1 21.26 -15.07 31.82
C MET A 1 20.50 -14.44 30.67
N ASN A 2 21.22 -13.83 29.73
CA ASN A 2 20.67 -12.90 28.74
C ASN A 2 20.16 -13.70 27.52
N LYS A 3 18.87 -13.62 27.19
CA LYS A 3 18.29 -14.21 25.98
C LYS A 3 17.54 -13.11 25.22
N TYR A 4 18.26 -12.44 24.34
CA TYR A 4 17.66 -11.68 23.26
C TYR A 4 17.00 -12.67 22.30
N LEU A 5 15.67 -12.75 22.29
CA LEU A 5 14.94 -13.47 21.26
C LEU A 5 14.82 -12.53 20.05
N LEU A 6 15.49 -12.88 18.95
CA LEU A 6 15.19 -12.31 17.64
C LEU A 6 13.81 -12.82 17.23
N TRP A 7 12.86 -11.90 17.02
CA TRP A 7 11.57 -12.18 16.39
C TRP A 7 11.79 -12.23 14.88
N GLY A 8 11.39 -13.34 14.25
CA GLY A 8 11.52 -13.53 12.81
C GLY A 8 10.17 -13.85 12.18
N CYS A 9 9.52 -12.85 11.58
CA CYS A 9 8.46 -13.11 10.61
C CYS A 9 9.13 -13.62 9.32
N ILE A 10 8.96 -14.89 8.97
CA ILE A 10 9.39 -15.42 7.67
C ILE A 10 8.19 -15.39 6.74
N SER A 11 8.13 -14.38 5.87
CA SER A 11 7.21 -14.39 4.73
C SER A 11 7.93 -14.95 3.50
N LEU A 12 7.53 -16.13 3.03
CA LEU A 12 7.89 -16.62 1.71
C LEU A 12 6.86 -16.12 0.69
N SER A 13 7.33 -15.52 -0.40
CA SER A 13 6.46 -15.00 -1.45
C SER A 13 6.96 -15.35 -2.84
N SER A 14 6.08 -15.90 -3.66
CA SER A 14 6.26 -16.01 -5.10
C SER A 14 5.25 -15.10 -5.79
N VAL A 15 5.74 -14.24 -6.68
CA VAL A 15 4.90 -13.38 -7.53
C VAL A 15 5.19 -13.75 -8.97
N SER A 16 4.17 -14.23 -9.68
CA SER A 16 4.23 -14.47 -11.11
C SER A 16 3.46 -13.36 -11.81
N ASN A 17 4.15 -12.62 -12.69
CA ASN A 17 3.53 -11.57 -13.50
C ASN A 17 3.33 -12.08 -14.92
N ALA A 18 2.11 -11.96 -15.44
CA ALA A 18 1.81 -12.20 -16.85
C ALA A 18 1.29 -10.89 -17.46
N TYR A 19 1.86 -10.52 -18.60
CA TYR A 19 1.49 -9.31 -19.32
C TYR A 19 0.86 -9.69 -20.65
N ALA A 20 -0.26 -9.05 -20.99
CA ALA A 20 -0.79 -9.06 -22.34
C ALA A 20 -0.74 -7.62 -22.86
N GLU A 21 0.13 -7.37 -23.85
CA GLU A 21 0.08 -6.12 -24.61
C GLU A 21 -1.12 -6.19 -25.55
N LEU A 22 -2.15 -5.41 -25.25
CA LEU A 22 -3.24 -5.15 -26.18
C LEU A 22 -2.73 -4.20 -27.27
N PRO A 23 -3.38 -4.14 -28.45
CA PRO A 23 -3.09 -3.09 -29.42
C PRO A 23 -3.09 -1.72 -28.73
N GLN A 24 -2.17 -0.84 -29.11
CA GLN A 24 -1.85 0.41 -28.39
C GLN A 24 -3.07 1.30 -28.10
N GLU A 25 -4.10 1.20 -28.95
CA GLU A 25 -5.39 1.87 -28.83
C GLU A 25 -6.26 1.41 -27.64
N PHE A 26 -6.03 0.22 -27.09
CA PHE A 26 -6.80 -0.35 -25.99
C PHE A 26 -6.12 -0.25 -24.63
N GLY A 27 -4.85 0.15 -24.56
CA GLY A 27 -4.10 0.31 -23.31
C GLY A 27 -3.34 -0.93 -22.88
N LYS A 28 -3.13 -1.08 -21.57
CA LYS A 28 -2.36 -2.19 -20.98
C LYS A 28 -3.21 -2.98 -20.01
N LEU A 29 -3.17 -4.32 -20.15
CA LEU A 29 -3.76 -5.26 -19.19
C LEU A 29 -2.65 -6.08 -18.54
N GLU A 30 -2.67 -6.16 -17.22
CA GLU A 30 -1.72 -6.92 -16.42
C GLU A 30 -2.46 -7.85 -15.48
N LEU A 31 -2.04 -9.11 -15.43
CA LEU A 31 -2.49 -10.09 -14.46
C LEU A 31 -1.34 -10.41 -13.51
N LYS A 32 -1.54 -10.16 -12.22
CA LYS A 32 -0.63 -10.58 -11.15
C LYS A 32 -1.23 -11.70 -10.34
N LEU A 33 -0.43 -12.72 -10.09
CA LEU A 33 -0.73 -13.77 -9.12
C LEU A 33 0.32 -13.72 -8.01
N ASN A 34 -0.15 -13.70 -6.77
CA ASN A 34 0.68 -13.50 -5.58
C ASN A 34 0.27 -14.49 -4.50
N THR A 35 1.07 -15.53 -4.31
CA THR A 35 0.86 -16.49 -3.21
C THR A 35 1.64 -16.02 -1.99
N ARG A 36 0.97 -15.94 -0.85
CA ARG A 36 1.57 -15.52 0.42
C ARG A 36 1.39 -16.59 1.47
N TYR A 37 2.49 -16.96 2.12
CA TYR A 37 2.49 -17.67 3.38
C TYR A 37 2.87 -16.71 4.51
N TRP A 38 2.11 -16.75 5.60
CA TRP A 38 2.33 -15.95 6.79
C TRP A 38 2.31 -16.87 8.01
N ASN A 39 3.37 -16.78 8.82
CA ASN A 39 3.49 -17.45 10.11
C ASN A 39 3.85 -16.40 11.16
N ASP A 40 3.06 -16.35 12.22
CA ASP A 40 3.27 -15.49 13.37
C ASP A 40 3.24 -16.33 14.65
N GLU A 41 4.35 -16.32 15.38
CA GLU A 41 4.49 -16.93 16.69
C GLU A 41 4.87 -15.83 17.68
N GLY A 42 4.07 -15.67 18.73
CA GLY A 42 4.29 -14.62 19.71
C GLY A 42 3.75 -14.99 21.07
N THR A 43 4.53 -14.69 22.11
CA THR A 43 4.03 -14.69 23.49
C THR A 43 3.95 -13.24 23.95
N ALA A 44 2.78 -12.80 24.40
CA ALA A 44 2.61 -11.44 24.90
C ALA A 44 3.56 -11.17 26.08
N HIS A 45 3.91 -9.90 26.31
CA HIS A 45 4.67 -9.55 27.50
C HIS A 45 3.81 -9.77 28.76
N PRO A 46 4.35 -10.41 29.82
CA PRO A 46 3.64 -10.54 31.08
C PRO A 46 3.24 -9.16 31.63
N THR A 47 2.01 -9.03 32.08
CA THR A 47 1.49 -7.83 32.74
C THR A 47 0.95 -8.19 34.12
N LEU A 48 0.69 -7.20 34.97
CA LEU A 48 0.04 -7.44 36.27
C LEU A 48 -1.34 -8.11 36.12
N ALA A 49 -2.05 -7.84 35.01
CA ALA A 49 -3.34 -8.45 34.70
C ALA A 49 -3.22 -9.82 34.02
N ASN A 50 -2.07 -10.14 33.43
CA ASN A 50 -1.79 -11.42 32.80
C ASN A 50 -0.31 -11.81 33.03
N PRO A 51 0.04 -12.35 34.21
CA PRO A 51 1.41 -12.64 34.60
C PRO A 51 2.00 -13.87 33.89
N SER A 52 1.18 -14.65 33.17
CA SER A 52 1.61 -15.84 32.44
C SER A 52 0.84 -15.95 31.12
N PRO A 53 1.14 -15.07 30.15
CA PRO A 53 0.46 -15.07 28.86
C PRO A 53 0.74 -16.35 28.07
N SER A 54 -0.27 -16.86 27.39
CA SER A 54 -0.14 -17.98 26.48
C SER A 54 0.60 -17.57 25.20
N SER A 55 1.40 -18.50 24.64
CA SER A 55 1.86 -18.39 23.26
C SER A 55 0.65 -18.39 22.32
N SER A 56 0.70 -17.56 21.27
CA SER A 56 -0.17 -17.65 20.11
C SER A 56 0.66 -17.97 18.89
N GLU A 57 0.28 -19.03 18.20
CA GLU A 57 0.78 -19.39 16.88
C GLU A 57 -0.37 -19.26 15.88
N TYR A 58 -0.09 -18.61 14.75
CA TYR A 58 -1.03 -18.57 13.64
C TYR A 58 -0.33 -18.65 12.29
N GLU A 59 -0.79 -19.61 11.50
CA GLU A 59 -0.38 -19.79 10.12
C GLU A 59 -1.55 -19.55 9.19
N GLN A 60 -1.28 -18.85 8.09
CA GLN A 60 -2.24 -18.63 7.02
C GLN A 60 -1.55 -18.55 5.66
N SER A 61 -2.25 -18.99 4.63
CA SER A 61 -1.82 -18.84 3.25
C SER A 61 -2.97 -18.42 2.37
N ALA A 62 -2.68 -17.56 1.40
CA ALA A 62 -3.65 -17.04 0.46
C ALA A 62 -3.05 -16.87 -0.93
N LEU A 63 -3.90 -17.00 -1.94
CA LEU A 63 -3.62 -16.63 -3.32
C LEU A 63 -4.35 -15.32 -3.61
N GLY A 64 -3.57 -14.28 -3.91
CA GLY A 64 -4.05 -13.01 -4.42
C GLY A 64 -3.97 -12.96 -5.95
N LEU A 65 -4.99 -12.37 -6.57
CA LEU A 65 -5.09 -12.06 -7.98
C LEU A 65 -5.33 -10.55 -8.14
N GLU A 66 -4.56 -9.91 -9.00
CA GLU A 66 -4.80 -8.53 -9.44
C GLU A 66 -4.93 -8.49 -10.96
N LEU A 67 -6.09 -8.04 -11.45
CA LEU A 67 -6.27 -7.68 -12.86
C LEU A 67 -6.24 -6.16 -12.97
N ASN A 68 -5.16 -5.63 -13.53
CA ASN A 68 -4.92 -4.19 -13.63
C ASN A 68 -5.09 -3.74 -15.08
N TYR A 69 -5.93 -2.72 -15.29
CA TYR A 69 -6.14 -2.07 -16.56
C TYR A 69 -5.66 -0.62 -16.51
N GLN A 70 -4.86 -0.23 -17.50
CA GLN A 70 -4.41 1.14 -17.70
C GLN A 70 -4.87 1.62 -19.07
N SER A 71 -5.74 2.62 -19.13
CA SER A 71 -6.17 3.17 -20.41
C SER A 71 -5.08 4.03 -21.05
N PRO A 72 -5.10 4.17 -22.39
CA PRO A 72 -4.47 5.30 -23.05
C PRO A 72 -5.13 6.61 -22.62
N TYR A 73 -4.52 7.72 -23.04
CA TYR A 73 -5.10 9.05 -22.84
C TYR A 73 -5.98 9.42 -24.03
N LEU A 74 -7.29 9.58 -23.77
CA LEU A 74 -8.26 10.18 -24.67
C LEU A 74 -7.98 11.68 -24.80
N TRP A 75 -8.06 12.19 -26.03
CA TRP A 75 -7.76 13.59 -26.36
C TRP A 75 -6.38 14.05 -25.86
N ASP A 76 -5.42 13.12 -25.73
CA ASP A 76 -4.09 13.33 -25.19
C ASP A 76 -4.01 13.79 -23.71
N TRP A 77 -5.13 13.92 -23.01
CA TRP A 77 -5.14 14.46 -21.64
C TRP A 77 -5.96 13.67 -20.61
N LEU A 78 -7.01 12.92 -20.98
CA LEU A 78 -7.88 12.23 -20.01
C LEU A 78 -7.80 10.70 -20.13
N GLY A 79 -7.70 9.97 -19.03
CA GLY A 79 -7.73 8.51 -19.01
C GLY A 79 -8.49 7.94 -17.80
N VAL A 80 -8.69 6.63 -17.80
CA VAL A 80 -9.36 5.87 -16.73
C VAL A 80 -8.61 4.58 -16.46
N ASP A 81 -8.16 4.40 -15.23
CA ASP A 81 -7.47 3.19 -14.81
C ASP A 81 -8.31 2.46 -13.76
N GLY A 82 -8.18 1.13 -13.72
CA GLY A 82 -8.93 0.30 -12.80
C GLY A 82 -8.22 -0.99 -12.45
N SER A 83 -8.58 -1.58 -11.31
CA SER A 83 -8.13 -2.90 -10.93
C SER A 83 -9.20 -3.71 -10.22
N LEU A 84 -9.24 -5.01 -10.54
CA LEU A 84 -10.00 -6.01 -9.81
C LEU A 84 -9.04 -6.83 -8.97
N TYR A 85 -9.31 -6.90 -7.66
CA TYR A 85 -8.58 -7.71 -6.71
C TYR A 85 -9.45 -8.89 -6.28
N ALA A 86 -8.86 -10.06 -6.19
CA ALA A 86 -9.48 -11.23 -5.59
C ALA A 86 -8.47 -11.95 -4.70
N VAL A 87 -8.90 -12.43 -3.55
CA VAL A 87 -8.06 -13.21 -2.63
C VAL A 87 -8.83 -14.45 -2.23
N THR A 88 -8.17 -15.59 -2.24
CA THR A 88 -8.73 -16.85 -1.73
C THR A 88 -7.78 -17.47 -0.71
N LYS A 89 -8.35 -17.94 0.39
CA LYS A 89 -7.63 -18.67 1.43
C LYS A 89 -7.24 -20.04 0.91
N LEU A 90 -5.96 -20.39 1.04
CA LEU A 90 -5.43 -21.71 0.73
C LEU A 90 -5.44 -22.62 1.96
N PHE A 91 -5.02 -22.09 3.11
CA PHE A 91 -5.16 -22.76 4.41
C PHE A 91 -5.03 -21.77 5.56
N ASP A 92 -5.49 -22.18 6.75
CA ASP A 92 -5.20 -21.53 8.02
C ASP A 92 -5.16 -22.53 9.18
N SER A 93 -4.34 -22.26 10.19
CA SER A 93 -4.20 -23.08 11.40
C SER A 93 -3.77 -22.23 12.60
N GLY A 94 -4.35 -22.48 13.78
CA GLY A 94 -4.09 -21.72 15.00
C GLY A 94 -5.18 -20.68 15.29
N LYS A 95 -4.82 -19.58 15.97
CA LYS A 95 -5.76 -18.50 16.34
C LYS A 95 -5.84 -17.43 15.24
N PRO A 96 -6.99 -17.24 14.55
CA PRO A 96 -7.09 -16.32 13.42
C PRO A 96 -6.67 -14.87 13.71
N SER A 97 -5.95 -14.28 12.75
CA SER A 97 -5.58 -12.86 12.75
C SER A 97 -5.69 -12.26 11.34
N ALA A 98 -6.10 -10.99 11.27
CA ALA A 98 -6.37 -10.28 10.03
C ALA A 98 -5.09 -9.83 9.32
N GLN A 99 -4.33 -10.78 8.75
CA GLN A 99 -3.10 -10.48 7.98
C GLN A 99 -3.32 -10.58 6.48
N LEU A 100 -3.85 -11.70 5.97
CA LEU A 100 -4.11 -11.94 4.54
C LEU A 100 -5.59 -11.79 4.17
N LEU A 101 -6.50 -12.22 5.06
CA LEU A 101 -7.95 -12.06 4.94
C LEU A 101 -8.52 -11.58 6.29
N GLU A 102 -9.78 -11.15 6.28
CA GLU A 102 -10.47 -10.65 7.46
C GLU A 102 -10.86 -11.79 8.43
N VAL A 103 -10.96 -11.50 9.72
CA VAL A 103 -11.55 -12.43 10.70
C VAL A 103 -13.03 -12.10 10.85
N GLU A 104 -13.89 -13.03 10.49
CA GLU A 104 -15.33 -12.86 10.57
C GLU A 104 -15.82 -12.78 12.04
N ASN A 105 -17.04 -12.30 12.23
CA ASN A 105 -17.70 -12.23 13.55
C ASN A 105 -17.80 -13.60 14.26
N ASN A 106 -17.70 -14.70 13.53
CA ASN A 106 -17.68 -16.07 14.08
C ASN A 106 -16.29 -16.49 14.60
N GLY A 107 -15.28 -15.62 14.49
CA GLY A 107 -13.90 -15.85 14.92
C GLY A 107 -13.03 -16.65 13.93
N LYS A 108 -13.52 -16.93 12.71
CA LYS A 108 -12.78 -17.64 11.66
C LYS A 108 -12.24 -16.69 10.61
N LEU A 109 -11.13 -17.07 9.98
CA LEU A 109 -10.60 -16.35 8.83
C LEU A 109 -11.54 -16.55 7.63
N ASP A 110 -11.90 -15.44 6.98
CA ASP A 110 -12.71 -15.41 5.76
C ASP A 110 -12.10 -16.34 4.69
N GLN A 111 -12.96 -16.91 3.86
CA GLN A 111 -12.56 -17.84 2.82
C GLN A 111 -12.05 -17.10 1.58
N ASN A 112 -12.68 -15.99 1.19
CA ASN A 112 -12.31 -15.26 -0.02
C ASN A 112 -12.99 -13.89 -0.07
N PHE A 113 -12.39 -12.97 -0.82
CA PHE A 113 -13.02 -11.71 -1.15
C PHE A 113 -12.69 -11.27 -2.58
N ALA A 114 -13.54 -10.41 -3.16
CA ALA A 114 -13.28 -9.76 -4.44
C ALA A 114 -13.73 -8.30 -4.39
N ALA A 115 -12.89 -7.39 -4.91
CA ALA A 115 -13.14 -5.96 -4.83
C ALA A 115 -12.52 -5.17 -5.98
N PHE A 116 -13.15 -4.05 -6.33
CA PHE A 116 -12.52 -3.03 -7.16
C PHE A 116 -11.50 -2.24 -6.31
N GLY A 117 -10.23 -2.59 -6.47
CA GLY A 117 -9.13 -1.99 -5.71
C GLY A 117 -8.85 -0.55 -6.14
N GLN A 118 -8.62 -0.36 -7.43
CA GLN A 118 -8.42 0.93 -8.07
C GLN A 118 -9.55 1.20 -9.06
N LEU A 119 -9.95 2.47 -9.15
CA LEU A 119 -10.86 2.99 -10.16
C LEU A 119 -10.74 4.51 -10.10
N TYR A 120 -10.03 5.11 -11.04
CA TYR A 120 -9.76 6.53 -11.03
C TYR A 120 -9.70 7.14 -12.43
N LEU A 121 -10.10 8.40 -12.50
CA LEU A 121 -9.81 9.27 -13.64
C LEU A 121 -8.40 9.81 -13.49
N LYS A 122 -7.63 9.86 -14.58
CA LYS A 122 -6.32 10.49 -14.64
C LYS A 122 -6.32 11.60 -15.70
N ALA A 123 -5.79 12.76 -15.35
CA ALA A 123 -5.68 13.90 -16.23
C ALA A 123 -4.21 14.35 -16.31
N LYS A 124 -3.66 14.38 -17.54
CA LYS A 124 -2.35 14.96 -17.83
C LYS A 124 -2.44 16.47 -17.90
N LEU A 125 -1.43 17.13 -17.36
CA LEU A 125 -1.23 18.58 -17.43
C LEU A 125 0.05 18.84 -18.22
N GLY A 126 -0.05 18.70 -19.55
CA GLY A 126 1.10 18.62 -20.44
C GLY A 126 2.01 17.45 -20.09
N ASP A 127 3.32 17.63 -20.31
CA ASP A 127 4.33 16.60 -20.03
C ASP A 127 4.82 16.60 -18.58
N LYS A 128 4.32 17.53 -17.76
CA LYS A 128 4.89 17.86 -16.46
C LYS A 128 3.97 17.59 -15.29
N GLY A 129 2.73 17.15 -15.51
CA GLY A 129 1.83 16.91 -14.40
C GLY A 129 0.79 15.85 -14.68
N GLU A 130 0.32 15.22 -13.61
CA GLU A 130 -0.78 14.27 -13.64
C GLU A 130 -1.61 14.45 -12.37
N ILE A 131 -2.93 14.49 -12.52
CA ILE A 131 -3.90 14.49 -11.43
C ILE A 131 -4.72 13.21 -11.52
N LYS A 132 -5.00 12.59 -10.38
CA LYS A 132 -5.84 11.40 -10.26
C LYS A 132 -6.99 11.66 -9.31
N LEU A 133 -8.19 11.26 -9.70
CA LEU A 133 -9.40 11.34 -8.88
C LEU A 133 -10.09 9.98 -8.83
N GLY A 134 -10.23 9.43 -7.63
CA GLY A 134 -10.87 8.15 -7.37
C GLY A 134 -10.04 7.25 -6.45
N ARG A 135 -10.24 5.94 -6.62
CA ARG A 135 -9.58 4.89 -5.84
C ARG A 135 -8.23 4.56 -6.47
N GLN A 136 -7.15 4.70 -5.73
CA GLN A 136 -5.80 4.65 -6.27
C GLN A 136 -4.79 4.12 -5.25
N LEU A 137 -3.67 3.60 -5.75
CA LEU A 137 -2.47 3.40 -4.95
C LEU A 137 -1.79 4.74 -4.67
N HIS A 138 -1.15 4.84 -3.51
CA HIS A 138 -0.36 6.02 -3.14
C HIS A 138 1.02 5.61 -2.69
N ASP A 139 2.07 6.32 -3.10
CA ASP A 139 3.45 6.06 -2.67
C ASP A 139 4.21 7.37 -2.46
N SER A 140 4.39 7.73 -1.20
CA SER A 140 5.03 8.96 -0.76
C SER A 140 5.84 8.70 0.52
N LEU A 141 6.44 9.73 1.10
CA LEU A 141 7.33 9.57 2.24
C LEU A 141 6.59 9.11 3.51
N LEU A 142 5.45 9.71 3.82
CA LEU A 142 4.72 9.48 5.08
C LEU A 142 3.43 8.68 4.89
N LEU A 143 2.99 8.49 3.64
CA LEU A 143 1.85 7.66 3.29
C LEU A 143 2.22 6.73 2.13
N LYS A 144 1.94 5.43 2.30
CA LYS A 144 2.26 4.41 1.30
C LYS A 144 1.26 3.28 1.35
N SER A 145 0.73 2.91 0.18
CA SER A 145 0.03 1.66 -0.04
C SER A 145 0.97 0.49 0.19
N THR A 146 0.61 -0.40 1.08
CA THR A 146 1.39 -1.60 1.39
C THR A 146 1.11 -2.68 0.36
N ASN A 147 2.15 -3.39 -0.05
CA ASN A 147 2.11 -4.47 -1.05
C ASN A 147 2.69 -5.79 -0.49
N ASN A 148 2.76 -5.92 0.83
CA ASN A 148 3.36 -7.04 1.54
C ASN A 148 2.35 -8.12 1.97
N ARG A 149 1.15 -8.12 1.39
CA ARG A 149 0.08 -9.11 1.60
C ARG A 149 -0.38 -9.69 0.26
N ALA A 150 -1.56 -10.31 0.21
CA ALA A 150 -2.09 -10.96 -0.99
C ALA A 150 -2.39 -9.94 -2.12
N VAL A 151 -2.96 -8.80 -1.75
CA VAL A 151 -3.23 -7.64 -2.64
C VAL A 151 -2.90 -6.35 -1.87
N PRO A 152 -2.68 -5.21 -2.54
CA PRO A 152 -2.39 -3.97 -1.85
C PRO A 152 -3.62 -3.31 -1.22
N ASP A 153 -3.40 -2.42 -0.25
CA ASP A 153 -4.40 -1.43 0.17
C ASP A 153 -4.43 -0.24 -0.79
N THR A 154 -5.58 0.41 -0.88
CA THR A 154 -5.81 1.55 -1.78
C THR A 154 -6.51 2.69 -1.05
N PHE A 155 -6.37 3.91 -1.56
CA PHE A 155 -6.97 5.11 -1.00
C PHE A 155 -8.01 5.69 -1.96
N SER A 156 -9.08 6.27 -1.41
CA SER A 156 -10.09 6.99 -2.19
C SER A 156 -9.90 8.49 -1.98
N GLY A 157 -9.82 9.23 -3.07
CA GLY A 157 -9.70 10.68 -3.04
C GLY A 157 -8.98 11.24 -4.26
N ALA A 158 -8.18 12.27 -4.07
CA ALA A 158 -7.46 12.95 -5.15
C ALA A 158 -5.96 13.00 -4.87
N SER A 159 -5.16 12.89 -5.92
CA SER A 159 -3.71 13.12 -5.86
C SER A 159 -3.24 13.87 -7.09
N GLY A 160 -2.12 14.55 -6.97
CA GLY A 160 -1.47 15.26 -8.07
C GLY A 160 0.03 15.22 -7.92
N GLN A 161 0.73 15.09 -9.04
CA GLN A 161 2.19 15.16 -9.13
C GLN A 161 2.58 16.15 -10.22
N PHE A 162 3.58 16.98 -9.96
CA PHE A 162 3.97 18.08 -10.83
C PHE A 162 5.49 18.23 -10.86
N GLN A 163 6.09 18.11 -12.04
CA GLN A 163 7.49 18.41 -12.33
C GLN A 163 7.65 19.90 -12.62
N LEU A 164 8.16 20.68 -11.66
CA LEU A 164 8.31 22.12 -11.83
C LEU A 164 9.50 22.45 -12.74
N ASN A 165 10.59 21.70 -12.62
CA ASN A 165 11.78 21.71 -13.48
C ASN A 165 12.50 20.36 -13.38
N ASP A 166 13.59 20.14 -14.10
CA ASP A 166 14.29 18.84 -14.14
C ASP A 166 14.79 18.31 -12.78
N GLN A 167 14.88 19.18 -11.78
CA GLN A 167 15.40 18.86 -10.45
C GLN A 167 14.30 18.77 -9.39
N LEU A 168 13.17 19.43 -9.58
CA LEU A 168 12.13 19.60 -8.56
C LEU A 168 10.79 19.02 -9.00
N GLN A 169 10.36 17.97 -8.30
CA GLN A 169 9.03 17.40 -8.36
C GLN A 169 8.26 17.75 -7.08
N THR A 170 6.99 18.11 -7.22
CA THR A 170 6.07 18.33 -6.09
C THR A 170 4.88 17.41 -6.22
N TYR A 171 4.24 17.10 -5.09
CA TYR A 171 3.05 16.26 -5.06
C TYR A 171 2.13 16.66 -3.92
N ILE A 172 0.85 16.43 -4.12
CA ILE A 172 -0.22 16.66 -3.14
C ILE A 172 -1.19 15.50 -3.20
N ALA A 173 -1.77 15.12 -2.06
CA ALA A 173 -2.87 14.17 -2.03
C ALA A 173 -3.86 14.50 -0.91
N TYR A 174 -5.10 14.07 -1.10
CA TYR A 174 -6.19 14.20 -0.15
C TYR A 174 -7.05 12.95 -0.24
N TYR A 175 -7.15 12.21 0.86
CA TYR A 175 -7.90 10.96 0.95
C TYR A 175 -8.85 10.97 2.14
N ASP A 176 -10.05 10.42 1.98
CA ASP A 176 -11.09 10.34 3.01
C ASP A 176 -11.43 8.90 3.41
N ARG A 177 -11.02 7.93 2.58
CA ARG A 177 -11.24 6.50 2.80
C ARG A 177 -10.05 5.69 2.33
N TRP A 178 -9.98 4.48 2.85
CA TRP A 178 -9.00 3.48 2.43
C TRP A 178 -9.66 2.11 2.35
N LYS A 179 -9.12 1.23 1.51
CA LYS A 179 -9.51 -0.18 1.45
C LYS A 179 -8.39 -0.98 2.11
N PRO A 180 -8.60 -1.56 3.30
CA PRO A 180 -7.61 -2.45 3.89
C PRO A 180 -7.26 -3.60 2.94
N ARG A 181 -6.04 -4.09 3.06
CA ARG A 181 -5.51 -5.17 2.22
C ARG A 181 -6.15 -6.55 2.47
N SER A 182 -6.84 -6.72 3.60
CA SER A 182 -7.54 -7.95 4.02
C SER A 182 -9.05 -7.94 3.75
N MET A 183 -9.60 -6.80 3.30
CA MET A 183 -11.05 -6.55 3.18
C MET A 183 -11.43 -6.19 1.72
N ASP A 184 -12.72 -6.36 1.40
CA ASP A 184 -13.33 -5.97 0.13
C ASP A 184 -13.94 -4.55 0.13
N SER A 185 -14.09 -3.93 1.29
CA SER A 185 -14.76 -2.65 1.46
C SER A 185 -13.81 -1.47 1.67
N PHE A 186 -14.25 -0.29 1.21
CA PHE A 186 -13.60 0.98 1.55
C PHE A 186 -14.16 1.50 2.86
N GLU A 187 -13.27 1.62 3.83
CA GLU A 187 -13.56 2.08 5.18
C GLU A 187 -13.18 3.54 5.36
N LYS A 188 -13.82 4.18 6.34
CA LYS A 188 -13.39 5.49 6.83
C LYS A 188 -12.03 5.34 7.50
N LEU A 189 -11.28 6.44 7.49
CA LEU A 189 -10.04 6.52 8.25
C LEU A 189 -10.39 6.62 9.74
N VAL A 190 -9.78 5.78 10.56
CA VAL A 190 -9.99 5.76 12.02
C VAL A 190 -8.66 5.64 12.75
N THR A 191 -8.63 6.07 14.02
CA THR A 191 -7.51 5.82 14.94
C THR A 191 -7.58 4.39 15.47
N GLU A 192 -6.55 3.97 16.22
CA GLU A 192 -6.56 2.67 16.91
C GLU A 192 -7.71 2.54 17.95
N ASN A 193 -8.24 3.67 18.43
CA ASN A 193 -9.38 3.72 19.36
C ASN A 193 -10.72 3.88 18.63
N ASP A 194 -10.77 3.63 17.32
CA ASP A 194 -11.96 3.75 16.46
C ASP A 194 -12.51 5.20 16.34
N GLU A 195 -11.67 6.21 16.62
CA GLU A 195 -12.06 7.60 16.42
C GLU A 195 -11.95 8.00 14.95
N ARG A 196 -13.00 8.61 14.41
CA ARG A 196 -13.07 8.98 13.00
C ARG A 196 -12.08 10.10 12.64
N ILE A 197 -11.37 9.88 11.53
CA ILE A 197 -10.55 10.85 10.82
C ILE A 197 -11.28 11.23 9.54
N ASP A 198 -11.61 12.51 9.36
CA ASP A 198 -12.33 12.94 8.16
C ASP A 198 -11.49 12.92 6.88
N TYR A 199 -10.19 13.22 7.00
CA TYR A 199 -9.28 13.14 5.88
C TYR A 199 -7.82 13.03 6.31
N VAL A 200 -7.01 12.49 5.41
CA VAL A 200 -5.55 12.60 5.41
C VAL A 200 -5.14 13.38 4.16
N GLY A 201 -4.51 14.53 4.39
CA GLY A 201 -3.98 15.39 3.34
C GLY A 201 -2.47 15.49 3.46
N LEU A 202 -1.77 15.52 2.33
CA LEU A 202 -0.32 15.67 2.31
C LEU A 202 0.16 16.54 1.16
N LEU A 203 1.32 17.17 1.36
CA LEU A 203 2.05 17.91 0.35
C LEU A 203 3.54 17.63 0.53
N GLY A 204 4.26 17.48 -0.58
CA GLY A 204 5.68 17.18 -0.52
C GLY A 204 6.43 17.56 -1.79
N ALA A 205 7.75 17.49 -1.68
CA ALA A 205 8.67 17.83 -2.76
C ALA A 205 9.89 16.90 -2.76
N LYS A 206 10.33 16.52 -3.95
CA LYS A 206 11.57 15.79 -4.22
C LYS A 206 12.48 16.69 -5.03
N TYR A 207 13.69 16.94 -4.50
CA TYR A 207 14.72 17.72 -5.16
C TYR A 207 15.95 16.85 -5.44
N GLN A 208 16.36 16.79 -6.70
CA GLN A 208 17.54 16.06 -7.17
C GLN A 208 18.56 17.03 -7.73
N TYR A 209 19.77 17.01 -7.19
CA TYR A 209 20.88 17.85 -7.68
C TYR A 209 22.20 17.10 -7.60
N LYS A 210 22.77 16.79 -8.76
CA LYS A 210 23.98 15.97 -8.89
C LYS A 210 23.81 14.64 -8.14
N ASN A 211 24.61 14.42 -7.11
CA ASN A 211 24.62 13.20 -6.30
C ASN A 211 23.66 13.26 -5.11
N TRP A 212 22.98 14.40 -4.91
CA TRP A 212 22.01 14.60 -3.84
C TRP A 212 20.58 14.31 -4.29
N SER A 213 19.83 13.64 -3.42
CA SER A 213 18.38 13.49 -3.50
C SER A 213 17.78 13.86 -2.14
N VAL A 214 16.89 14.85 -2.11
CA VAL A 214 16.19 15.30 -0.92
C VAL A 214 14.69 15.12 -1.14
N ASN A 215 14.00 14.48 -0.20
CA ASN A 215 12.54 14.36 -0.20
C ASN A 215 12.01 14.91 1.12
N ALA A 216 11.08 15.86 1.05
CA ALA A 216 10.41 16.41 2.22
C ALA A 216 8.89 16.36 2.05
N GLU A 217 8.18 16.07 3.12
CA GLU A 217 6.73 15.90 3.12
C GLU A 217 6.10 16.40 4.42
N TYR A 218 4.94 17.02 4.29
CA TYR A 218 4.02 17.33 5.37
C TYR A 218 2.73 16.53 5.18
N LEU A 219 2.25 15.90 6.24
CA LEU A 219 1.00 15.15 6.28
C LEU A 219 0.15 15.61 7.46
N ASN A 220 -1.14 15.83 7.21
CA ASN A 220 -2.14 16.18 8.20
C ASN A 220 -3.30 15.20 8.15
N SER A 221 -3.48 14.45 9.24
CA SER A 221 -4.68 13.68 9.54
C SER A 221 -5.61 14.54 10.39
N LYS A 222 -6.81 14.82 9.88
CA LYS A 222 -7.75 15.77 10.50
C LYS A 222 -8.06 15.37 11.94
N ASP A 223 -7.84 16.32 12.86
CA ASP A 223 -8.08 16.21 14.30
C ASP A 223 -7.40 15.03 15.01
N TYR A 224 -6.38 14.44 14.37
CA TYR A 224 -5.61 13.33 14.94
C TYR A 224 -4.11 13.61 15.01
N LEU A 225 -3.45 13.82 13.87
CA LEU A 225 -1.98 13.96 13.85
C LEU A 225 -1.47 14.84 12.70
N LYS A 226 -0.30 15.42 12.93
CA LYS A 226 0.51 16.08 11.91
C LYS A 226 1.90 15.45 11.88
N LYS A 227 2.41 15.16 10.69
CA LYS A 227 3.76 14.59 10.47
C LYS A 227 4.55 15.48 9.52
N TYR A 228 5.84 15.56 9.79
CA TYR A 228 6.83 16.17 8.94
C TYR A 228 7.94 15.14 8.72
N GLY A 229 8.35 14.93 7.48
CA GLY A 229 9.42 14.01 7.12
C GLY A 229 10.39 14.68 6.17
N ALA A 230 11.68 14.40 6.34
CA ALA A 230 12.72 14.77 5.39
C ALA A 230 13.76 13.65 5.30
N ILE A 231 14.11 13.27 4.08
CA ILE A 231 15.18 12.32 3.78
C ILE A 231 16.17 13.01 2.84
N ALA A 232 17.45 12.99 3.20
CA ALA A 232 18.55 13.39 2.31
C ALA A 232 19.43 12.17 2.03
N GLN A 233 19.72 11.94 0.75
CA GLN A 233 20.56 10.85 0.26
C GLN A 233 21.68 11.44 -0.60
N TYR A 234 22.90 10.94 -0.40
CA TYR A 234 24.06 11.27 -1.23
C TYR A 234 24.65 10.01 -1.85
N LYS A 235 24.70 9.95 -3.18
CA LYS A 235 25.32 8.83 -3.92
C LYS A 235 26.82 9.07 -4.05
N LEU A 236 27.63 8.27 -3.36
CA LEU A 236 29.09 8.34 -3.47
C LEU A 236 29.53 7.92 -4.89
N PRO A 237 30.21 8.80 -5.65
CA PRO A 237 30.79 8.43 -6.93
C PRO A 237 32.09 7.66 -6.67
N LEU A 238 32.02 6.33 -6.56
CA LEU A 238 33.22 5.50 -6.51
C LEU A 238 33.80 5.38 -7.93
N HIS A 239 34.80 6.21 -8.25
CA HIS A 239 35.67 5.98 -9.40
C HIS A 239 36.93 5.26 -8.91
N GLY A 240 37.22 4.06 -9.43
CA GLY A 240 38.55 3.43 -9.30
C GLY A 240 38.72 2.23 -8.35
N LEU A 241 37.71 1.37 -8.17
CA LEU A 241 37.93 0.02 -7.59
C LEU A 241 37.71 -1.04 -8.67
N VAL A 242 38.72 -1.21 -9.53
CA VAL A 242 38.97 -2.41 -10.35
C VAL A 242 40.43 -2.79 -10.14
#